data_AF-A0A315U760-F1
#
_entry.id   AF-A0A315U760-F1
#
_cell.length_a   1.000
_cell.length_b   1.000
_cell.length_c   1.000
_cell.angle_alpha   90.00
_cell.angle_beta   90.00
_cell.angle_gamma   90.00
#
_symmetry.space_group_name_H-M   'P 1'
#
loop_
_entity.id
_entity.type
_entity.pdbx_description
1 polymer ?
#
loop_
_entity_poly.entity_id
_entity_poly.type
_entity_poly.pdbx_seq_one_letter_code
_entity_poly.pdbx_strand_id
1 'polypeptide(L)'
;MQRKSLGLVALIAIPGLFFGLIFTMLLLLAPAKPAAADCGPAVSVVIDGNTKVEGYTEEQLKNAAAIMGAGKALDLSVKGQMISVMVSLGESGLRVLDHGDGPGPDSRGLFQQRDNGAWGSYADRMDPTRSATNFINALQAVAGWELLEPTIAGNRVQRNADPYHYQKYWPEAVKLVQALSNSKFSLQGSDCAVPGQSGAGDDYPWKNSPTWLQAGANASSTSPLGMYYRECVDFALWRVNQQMGSTKAPFKFLNGSFRPDGQGLGSALTWKAGWDAKGWDSGSTPRVGAVVWYAPGAGGADPSFGHVAVVKEVKGNGTYVEEGYNGNPAPADHSYYTRTVTNTVPSAFLYLPTQEEKK
;
A
#
# COMPACT_ATOMS: atom_id res chain seq x y z
N MET A 1 -39.05 36.43 65.75
CA MET A 1 -37.71 35.97 66.19
C MET A 1 -37.47 34.57 65.61
N GLN A 2 -36.47 34.42 64.74
CA GLN A 2 -35.43 33.37 64.79
C GLN A 2 -34.87 33.06 63.39
N ARG A 3 -33.61 33.47 63.21
CA ARG A 3 -32.69 33.01 62.18
C ARG A 3 -32.38 31.53 62.38
N LYS A 4 -32.45 30.72 61.33
CA LYS A 4 -31.73 29.44 61.10
C LYS A 4 -31.70 29.22 59.58
N SER A 5 -30.66 28.84 58.86
CA SER A 5 -29.23 28.58 59.11
C SER A 5 -28.62 28.39 57.71
N LEU A 6 -27.82 29.34 57.20
CA LEU A 6 -26.96 29.11 56.04
C LEU A 6 -25.76 28.30 56.53
N GLY A 7 -25.70 27.00 56.23
CA GLY A 7 -24.56 26.22 56.66
C GLY A 7 -24.70 24.73 56.40
N LEU A 8 -24.95 24.30 55.17
CA LEU A 8 -24.60 22.95 54.71
C LEU A 8 -24.81 22.75 53.19
N VAL A 9 -24.12 23.51 52.32
CA VAL A 9 -24.12 23.17 50.86
C VAL A 9 -22.73 23.16 50.24
N ALA A 10 -21.70 23.66 50.93
CA ALA A 10 -20.37 23.83 50.33
C ALA A 10 -19.43 22.60 50.37
N LEU A 11 -19.84 21.45 50.92
CA LEU A 11 -18.94 20.29 51.12
C LEU A 11 -19.17 19.09 50.20
N ILE A 12 -20.18 19.11 49.33
CA ILE A 12 -20.45 18.01 48.37
C ILE A 12 -20.24 18.45 46.91
N ALA A 13 -20.29 19.75 46.61
CA ALA A 13 -20.14 20.25 45.25
C ALA A 13 -18.68 20.21 44.73
N ILE A 14 -17.68 20.31 45.61
CA ILE A 14 -16.27 20.43 45.22
C ILE A 14 -15.66 19.09 44.75
N PRO A 15 -15.92 17.92 45.39
CA PRO A 15 -15.42 16.63 44.90
C PRO A 15 -16.09 16.18 43.60
N GLY A 16 -17.39 16.49 43.42
CA GLY A 16 -18.16 16.10 42.23
C GLY A 16 -17.72 16.83 40.96
N LEU A 17 -17.35 18.11 41.07
CA LEU A 17 -16.79 18.89 39.97
C LEU A 17 -15.38 18.41 39.59
N PHE A 18 -14.55 18.02 40.56
CA PHE A 18 -13.22 17.46 40.29
C PHE A 18 -13.27 16.04 39.68
N PHE A 19 -14.14 15.15 40.18
CA PHE A 19 -14.33 13.83 39.57
C PHE A 19 -14.99 13.93 38.19
N GLY A 20 -15.93 14.86 38.00
CA GLY A 20 -16.55 15.14 36.71
C GLY A 20 -15.50 15.58 35.68
N LEU A 21 -14.64 16.55 36.03
CA LEU A 21 -13.55 17.05 35.19
C LEU A 21 -12.50 15.98 34.86
N ILE A 22 -12.11 15.15 35.83
CA ILE A 22 -11.16 14.05 35.60
C ILE A 22 -11.77 12.96 34.70
N PHE A 23 -13.05 12.63 34.86
CA PHE A 23 -13.74 11.67 34.00
C PHE A 23 -13.98 12.21 32.59
N THR A 24 -14.21 13.52 32.42
CA THR A 24 -14.26 14.15 31.09
C THR A 24 -12.89 14.23 30.43
N MET A 25 -11.81 14.46 31.20
CA MET A 25 -10.44 14.50 30.68
C MET A 25 -9.94 13.10 30.26
N LEU A 26 -10.37 12.04 30.96
CA LEU A 26 -10.10 10.64 30.60
C LEU A 26 -10.88 10.17 29.36
N LEU A 27 -12.09 10.67 29.13
CA LEU A 27 -12.86 10.42 27.90
C LEU A 27 -12.27 11.15 26.68
N LEU A 28 -11.55 12.26 26.88
CA LEU A 28 -10.86 13.03 25.83
C LEU A 28 -9.44 12.51 25.54
N LEU A 29 -8.90 11.61 26.37
CA LEU A 29 -7.59 10.96 26.23
C LEU A 29 -7.68 9.49 25.81
N ALA A 30 -8.90 8.96 25.61
CA ALA A 30 -9.06 7.70 24.91
C ALA A 30 -8.51 7.88 23.48
N PRO A 31 -7.58 7.04 22.99
CA PRO A 31 -7.19 7.09 21.60
C PRO A 31 -8.46 6.87 20.79
N ALA A 32 -8.87 7.88 20.03
CA ALA A 32 -9.88 7.70 19.01
C ALA A 32 -9.42 6.52 18.18
N LYS A 33 -10.20 5.43 18.19
CA LYS A 33 -10.05 4.35 17.21
C LYS A 33 -9.97 5.07 15.87
N PRO A 34 -8.86 5.00 15.12
CA PRO A 34 -8.81 5.69 13.85
C PRO A 34 -10.01 5.20 13.08
N ALA A 35 -10.91 6.14 12.74
CA ALA A 35 -11.89 5.87 11.71
C ALA A 35 -11.05 5.42 10.53
N ALA A 36 -11.20 4.14 10.15
CA ALA A 36 -10.62 3.66 8.92
C ALA A 36 -10.99 4.70 7.87
N ALA A 37 -9.98 5.32 7.27
CA ALA A 37 -10.23 6.13 6.09
C ALA A 37 -10.98 5.20 5.14
N ASP A 38 -12.25 5.51 4.88
CA ASP A 38 -13.08 4.70 4.01
C ASP A 38 -12.53 4.90 2.60
N CYS A 39 -11.83 3.87 2.15
CA CYS A 39 -10.86 3.92 1.08
C CYS A 39 -11.20 2.80 0.09
N GLY A 40 -12.45 2.77 -0.38
CA GLY A 40 -12.90 1.75 -1.30
C GLY A 40 -14.15 2.15 -2.09
N PRO A 41 -14.18 2.02 -3.42
CA PRO A 41 -15.43 1.65 -4.08
C PRO A 41 -15.86 0.30 -3.50
N ALA A 42 -17.11 0.20 -3.09
CA ALA A 42 -17.66 -1.05 -2.58
C ALA A 42 -17.59 -2.12 -3.68
N VAL A 43 -16.84 -3.21 -3.44
CA VAL A 43 -16.91 -4.40 -4.30
C VAL A 43 -18.28 -5.01 -4.11
N SER A 44 -19.08 -5.08 -5.19
CA SER A 44 -20.20 -6.01 -5.24
C SER A 44 -19.72 -7.30 -5.90
N VAL A 45 -19.80 -8.41 -5.17
CA VAL A 45 -19.54 -9.74 -5.70
C VAL A 45 -20.78 -10.15 -6.50
N VAL A 46 -20.62 -10.45 -7.79
CA VAL A 46 -21.61 -11.22 -8.54
C VAL A 46 -20.97 -12.52 -8.94
N ILE A 47 -21.49 -13.59 -8.36
CA ILE A 47 -21.28 -14.92 -8.91
C ILE A 47 -22.38 -15.10 -9.96
N ASP A 48 -22.09 -14.74 -11.20
CA ASP A 48 -22.82 -15.32 -12.32
C ASP A 48 -22.12 -16.65 -12.68
N GLY A 49 -22.91 -17.71 -12.88
CA GLY A 49 -22.44 -19.06 -13.19
C GLY A 49 -21.62 -19.18 -14.48
N ASN A 50 -21.51 -18.08 -15.24
CA ASN A 50 -20.73 -17.97 -16.47
C ASN A 50 -19.36 -17.28 -16.32
N THR A 51 -18.95 -16.86 -15.12
CA THR A 51 -17.64 -16.21 -14.94
C THR A 51 -16.52 -17.23 -15.15
N LYS A 52 -15.79 -17.11 -16.27
CA LYS A 52 -14.66 -17.97 -16.61
C LYS A 52 -13.36 -17.17 -16.52
N VAL A 53 -12.41 -17.68 -15.76
CA VAL A 53 -11.03 -17.19 -15.72
C VAL A 53 -10.13 -18.33 -16.17
N GLU A 54 -9.35 -18.09 -17.22
CA GLU A 54 -8.40 -19.09 -17.73
C GLU A 54 -7.45 -19.55 -16.62
N GLY A 55 -7.31 -20.87 -16.47
CA GLY A 55 -6.48 -21.50 -15.44
C GLY A 55 -7.20 -21.85 -14.14
N TYR A 56 -8.49 -21.50 -13.98
CA TYR A 56 -9.25 -21.73 -12.74
C TYR A 56 -10.54 -22.54 -12.96
N THR A 57 -10.83 -23.44 -12.04
CA THR A 57 -12.09 -24.18 -11.99
C THR A 57 -13.21 -23.32 -11.40
N GLU A 58 -14.46 -23.69 -11.69
CA GLU A 58 -15.64 -23.05 -11.10
C GLU A 58 -15.60 -23.06 -9.56
N GLU A 59 -15.12 -24.16 -8.97
CA GLU A 59 -14.97 -24.28 -7.51
C GLU A 59 -13.96 -23.28 -6.94
N GLN A 60 -12.79 -23.13 -7.58
CA GLN A 60 -11.78 -22.15 -7.16
C GLN A 60 -12.32 -20.72 -7.27
N LEU A 61 -13.12 -20.42 -8.30
CA LEU A 61 -13.77 -19.11 -8.47
C LEU A 61 -14.84 -18.87 -7.41
N LYS A 62 -15.64 -19.88 -7.04
CA LYS A 62 -16.59 -19.80 -5.92
C LYS A 62 -15.87 -19.54 -4.59
N ASN A 63 -14.73 -20.19 -4.36
CA ASN A 63 -13.93 -19.97 -3.16
C ASN A 63 -13.32 -18.56 -3.12
N ALA A 64 -12.77 -18.08 -4.23
CA ALA A 64 -12.29 -16.70 -4.32
C ALA A 64 -13.41 -15.68 -4.07
N ALA A 65 -14.60 -15.92 -4.62
CA ALA A 65 -15.77 -15.08 -4.38
C ALA A 65 -16.24 -15.14 -2.92
N ALA A 66 -16.13 -16.29 -2.24
CA ALA A 66 -16.41 -16.40 -0.80
C ALA A 66 -15.42 -15.56 0.04
N ILE A 67 -14.13 -15.56 -0.32
CA ILE A 67 -13.13 -14.69 0.32
C ILE A 67 -13.49 -13.22 0.14
N MET A 68 -13.83 -12.80 -1.09
CA MET A 68 -14.24 -11.41 -1.38
C MET A 68 -15.53 -11.03 -0.66
N GLY A 69 -16.50 -11.95 -0.57
CA GLY A 69 -17.74 -11.77 0.16
C GLY A 69 -17.51 -11.57 1.66
N ALA A 70 -16.64 -12.37 2.27
CA ALA A 70 -16.23 -12.21 3.66
C ALA A 70 -15.50 -10.87 3.89
N GLY A 71 -14.58 -10.49 2.99
CA GLY A 71 -13.90 -9.19 3.03
C GLY A 71 -14.88 -8.04 2.98
N LYS A 72 -15.86 -8.08 2.08
CA LYS A 72 -16.93 -7.08 2.04
C LYS A 72 -17.72 -7.02 3.35
N ALA A 73 -18.09 -8.17 3.92
CA ALA A 73 -18.85 -8.22 5.17
C ALA A 73 -18.08 -7.64 6.37
N LEU A 74 -16.75 -7.65 6.31
CA LEU A 74 -15.85 -7.10 7.32
C LEU A 74 -15.29 -5.71 6.99
N ASP A 75 -15.88 -5.02 6.01
CA ASP A 75 -15.44 -3.69 5.55
C ASP A 75 -13.96 -3.64 5.14
N LEU A 76 -13.47 -4.76 4.58
CA LEU A 76 -12.09 -4.90 4.14
C LEU A 76 -11.90 -4.21 2.79
N SER A 77 -10.88 -3.37 2.71
CA SER A 77 -10.48 -2.72 1.46
C SER A 77 -10.21 -3.73 0.34
N VAL A 78 -10.31 -3.27 -0.91
CA VAL A 78 -9.99 -4.08 -2.10
C VAL A 78 -8.59 -4.68 -2.01
N LYS A 79 -7.61 -3.91 -1.51
CA LYS A 79 -6.24 -4.39 -1.26
C LYS A 79 -6.24 -5.56 -0.27
N GLY A 80 -6.99 -5.48 0.82
CA GLY A 80 -7.12 -6.57 1.80
C GLY A 80 -7.80 -7.81 1.21
N GLN A 81 -8.79 -7.64 0.34
CA GLN A 81 -9.42 -8.74 -0.38
C GLN A 81 -8.43 -9.43 -1.34
N MET A 82 -7.63 -8.64 -2.08
CA MET A 82 -6.55 -9.17 -2.93
C MET A 82 -5.47 -9.90 -2.11
N ILE A 83 -5.08 -9.37 -0.94
CA ILE A 83 -4.13 -10.06 -0.04
C ILE A 83 -4.71 -11.41 0.42
N SER A 84 -5.99 -11.45 0.75
CA SER A 84 -6.67 -12.67 1.19
C SER A 84 -6.71 -13.73 0.07
N VAL A 85 -7.01 -13.32 -1.17
CA VAL A 85 -6.96 -14.21 -2.34
C VAL A 85 -5.52 -14.67 -2.63
N MET A 86 -4.53 -13.78 -2.53
CA MET A 86 -3.10 -14.10 -2.73
C MET A 86 -2.62 -15.15 -1.72
N VAL A 87 -2.97 -15.00 -0.43
CA VAL A 87 -2.60 -15.98 0.58
C VAL A 87 -3.28 -17.32 0.30
N SER A 88 -4.58 -17.35 0.01
CA SER A 88 -5.26 -18.63 -0.28
C SER A 88 -4.72 -19.32 -1.53
N LEU A 89 -4.28 -18.57 -2.54
CA LEU A 89 -3.55 -19.11 -3.70
C LEU A 89 -2.24 -19.79 -3.30
N GLY A 90 -1.47 -19.19 -2.39
CA GLY A 90 -0.23 -19.76 -1.90
C GLY A 90 -0.43 -21.00 -1.03
N GLU A 91 -1.45 -20.99 -0.19
CA GLU A 91 -1.72 -22.06 0.77
C GLU A 91 -2.37 -23.29 0.14
N SER A 92 -3.31 -23.09 -0.78
CA SER A 92 -4.14 -24.18 -1.29
C SER A 92 -4.45 -24.11 -2.79
N GLY A 93 -4.00 -23.03 -3.45
CA GLY A 93 -4.46 -22.71 -4.80
C GLY A 93 -5.98 -22.50 -4.86
N LEU A 94 -6.58 -21.90 -3.82
CA LEU A 94 -8.04 -21.66 -3.69
C LEU A 94 -8.88 -22.93 -3.57
N ARG A 95 -8.35 -23.97 -2.92
CA ARG A 95 -9.07 -25.24 -2.67
C ARG A 95 -9.28 -25.45 -1.18
N VAL A 96 -10.44 -25.97 -0.81
CA VAL A 96 -10.68 -26.39 0.57
C VAL A 96 -10.00 -27.75 0.78
N LEU A 97 -8.82 -27.76 1.38
CA LEU A 97 -8.07 -28.99 1.63
C LEU A 97 -8.38 -29.57 3.01
N ASP A 98 -8.71 -30.86 3.07
CA ASP A 98 -8.87 -31.62 4.32
C ASP A 98 -7.58 -32.26 4.84
N HIS A 99 -6.44 -31.72 4.44
CA HIS A 99 -5.13 -32.15 4.89
C HIS A 99 -4.17 -30.97 4.86
N GLY A 100 -3.13 -31.08 5.68
CA GLY A 100 -1.98 -30.19 5.63
C GLY A 100 -0.72 -30.91 5.17
N ASP A 101 0.40 -30.22 5.25
CA ASP A 101 1.70 -30.71 4.85
C ASP A 101 2.51 -31.25 6.05
N GLY A 102 3.77 -31.63 5.83
CA GLY A 102 4.64 -32.17 6.88
C GLY A 102 4.80 -31.23 8.09
N PRO A 103 5.11 -29.94 7.89
CA PRO A 103 5.15 -28.95 8.97
C PRO A 103 3.82 -28.71 9.69
N GLY A 104 2.69 -28.87 9.02
CA GLY A 104 1.37 -28.63 9.60
C GLY A 104 0.31 -29.66 9.21
N PRO A 105 0.38 -30.93 9.68
CA PRO A 105 -0.50 -32.00 9.19
C PRO A 105 -1.99 -31.81 9.50
N ASP A 106 -2.33 -31.11 10.59
CA ASP A 106 -3.69 -30.69 10.97
C ASP A 106 -4.14 -29.35 10.38
N SER A 107 -3.37 -28.74 9.46
CA SER A 107 -3.80 -27.54 8.72
C SER A 107 -4.98 -27.86 7.81
N ARG A 108 -5.96 -26.97 7.71
CA ARG A 108 -7.20 -27.19 6.93
C ARG A 108 -7.64 -25.97 6.14
N GLY A 109 -8.39 -26.22 5.06
CA GLY A 109 -9.12 -25.21 4.31
C GLY A 109 -8.28 -24.32 3.41
N LEU A 110 -8.90 -23.21 3.00
CA LEU A 110 -8.39 -22.27 2.00
C LEU A 110 -7.05 -21.64 2.37
N PHE A 111 -6.81 -21.47 3.67
CA PHE A 111 -5.66 -20.76 4.24
C PHE A 111 -4.74 -21.70 5.06
N GLN A 112 -4.95 -23.03 4.97
CA GLN A 112 -4.16 -24.02 5.71
C GLN A 112 -4.05 -23.69 7.22
N GLN A 113 -5.20 -23.39 7.82
CA GLN A 113 -5.30 -22.96 9.21
C GLN A 113 -5.12 -24.12 10.19
N ARG A 114 -4.21 -23.93 11.17
CA ARG A 114 -3.82 -24.90 12.20
C ARG A 114 -4.95 -25.20 13.20
N ASP A 115 -4.97 -26.38 13.81
CA ASP A 115 -5.86 -26.69 14.92
C ASP A 115 -5.26 -26.25 16.27
N ASN A 116 -5.08 -24.93 16.43
CA ASN A 116 -4.43 -24.34 17.61
C ASN A 116 -5.35 -23.39 18.40
N GLY A 117 -6.65 -23.42 18.12
CA GLY A 117 -7.66 -22.55 18.74
C GLY A 117 -7.73 -21.12 18.18
N ALA A 118 -6.77 -20.68 17.36
CA ALA A 118 -6.78 -19.33 16.78
C ALA A 118 -7.72 -19.19 15.57
N TRP A 119 -8.10 -20.31 14.94
CA TRP A 119 -8.76 -20.33 13.64
C TRP A 119 -10.17 -20.92 13.65
N GLY A 120 -10.75 -21.09 14.84
CA GLY A 120 -12.07 -21.70 15.02
C GLY A 120 -12.06 -23.23 14.96
N SER A 121 -13.25 -23.81 14.87
CA SER A 121 -13.43 -25.26 14.82
C SER A 121 -12.98 -25.86 13.48
N TYR A 122 -12.87 -27.19 13.40
CA TYR A 122 -12.65 -27.89 12.14
C TYR A 122 -13.68 -27.47 11.06
N ALA A 123 -14.96 -27.38 11.42
CA ALA A 123 -16.02 -26.96 10.50
C ALA A 123 -15.83 -25.52 10.01
N ASP A 124 -15.32 -24.62 10.85
CA ASP A 124 -15.04 -23.23 10.46
C ASP A 124 -13.86 -23.14 9.48
N ARG A 125 -12.81 -23.94 9.72
CA ARG A 125 -11.63 -24.00 8.83
C ARG A 125 -11.97 -24.62 7.48
N MET A 126 -12.93 -25.55 7.43
CA MET A 126 -13.38 -26.18 6.18
C MET A 126 -14.43 -25.36 5.42
N ASP A 127 -15.08 -24.38 6.04
CA ASP A 127 -16.02 -23.48 5.37
C ASP A 127 -15.27 -22.32 4.69
N PRO A 128 -15.42 -22.11 3.37
CA PRO A 128 -14.75 -21.02 2.64
C PRO A 128 -14.97 -19.63 3.22
N THR A 129 -16.20 -19.32 3.68
CA THR A 129 -16.54 -17.98 4.15
C THR A 129 -16.00 -17.77 5.57
N ARG A 130 -16.14 -18.76 6.45
CA ARG A 130 -15.66 -18.68 7.84
C ARG A 130 -14.14 -18.70 7.93
N SER A 131 -13.48 -19.58 7.17
CA SER A 131 -12.01 -19.61 7.12
C SER A 131 -11.43 -18.27 6.61
N ALA A 132 -12.05 -17.66 5.59
CA ALA A 132 -11.70 -16.33 5.12
C ALA A 132 -11.96 -15.24 6.17
N THR A 133 -13.12 -15.27 6.83
CA THR A 133 -13.46 -14.33 7.93
C THR A 133 -12.39 -14.37 9.03
N ASN A 134 -11.96 -15.58 9.43
CA ASN A 134 -10.93 -15.75 10.44
C ASN A 134 -9.57 -15.20 9.99
N PHE A 135 -9.16 -15.47 8.74
CA PHE A 135 -7.94 -14.90 8.15
C PHE A 135 -7.99 -13.36 8.13
N ILE A 136 -9.10 -12.77 7.69
CA ILE A 136 -9.27 -11.32 7.56
C ILE A 136 -9.22 -10.63 8.93
N ASN A 137 -9.86 -11.21 9.95
CA ASN A 137 -9.77 -10.70 11.31
C ASN A 137 -8.32 -10.70 11.81
N ALA A 138 -7.55 -11.76 11.51
CA ALA A 138 -6.13 -11.82 11.85
C ALA A 138 -5.30 -10.80 11.05
N LEU A 139 -5.61 -10.57 9.77
CA LEU A 139 -4.98 -9.55 8.93
C LEU A 139 -5.22 -8.14 9.50
N GLN A 140 -6.45 -7.79 9.85
CA GLN A 140 -6.79 -6.49 10.43
C GLN A 140 -6.14 -6.27 11.80
N ALA A 141 -5.78 -7.35 12.51
CA ALA A 141 -5.03 -7.26 13.76
C ALA A 141 -3.51 -7.00 13.56
N VAL A 142 -2.98 -7.14 12.34
CA VAL A 142 -1.59 -6.81 12.03
C VAL A 142 -1.44 -5.29 11.93
N ALA A 143 -0.68 -4.69 12.83
CA ALA A 143 -0.47 -3.23 12.85
C ALA A 143 0.10 -2.72 11.52
N GLY A 144 -0.63 -1.79 10.89
CA GLY A 144 -0.22 -1.13 9.65
C GLY A 144 -0.15 -2.05 8.43
N TRP A 145 -0.88 -3.17 8.42
CA TRP A 145 -0.90 -4.12 7.31
C TRP A 145 -1.22 -3.46 5.96
N GLU A 146 -2.00 -2.38 5.97
CA GLU A 146 -2.35 -1.60 4.78
C GLU A 146 -1.12 -0.95 4.12
N LEU A 147 -0.06 -0.69 4.88
CA LEU A 147 1.18 -0.06 4.41
C LEU A 147 2.27 -1.08 4.08
N LEU A 148 2.04 -2.36 4.38
CA LEU A 148 2.98 -3.43 4.06
C LEU A 148 2.87 -3.84 2.59
N GLU A 149 3.95 -4.42 2.07
CA GLU A 149 3.88 -5.22 0.86
C GLU A 149 2.88 -6.37 1.08
N PRO A 150 2.05 -6.72 0.08
CA PRO A 150 1.03 -7.76 0.21
C PRO A 150 1.57 -9.08 0.79
N THR A 151 2.74 -9.53 0.32
CA THR A 151 3.39 -10.76 0.81
C THR A 151 3.75 -10.68 2.29
N ILE A 152 4.24 -9.53 2.75
CA ILE A 152 4.62 -9.29 4.14
C ILE A 152 3.37 -9.23 5.03
N ALA A 153 2.30 -8.59 4.57
CA ALA A 153 1.02 -8.60 5.29
C ALA A 153 0.49 -10.04 5.46
N GLY A 154 0.49 -10.84 4.39
CA GLY A 154 0.10 -12.25 4.45
C GLY A 154 1.00 -13.10 5.33
N ASN A 155 2.32 -12.92 5.23
CA ASN A 155 3.29 -13.63 6.08
C ASN A 155 3.12 -13.29 7.56
N ARG A 156 2.81 -12.04 7.93
CA ARG A 156 2.60 -11.70 9.36
C ARG A 156 1.39 -12.40 9.98
N VAL A 157 0.39 -12.71 9.16
CA VAL A 157 -0.77 -13.51 9.58
C VAL A 157 -0.42 -15.00 9.69
N GLN A 158 0.17 -15.55 8.63
CA GLN A 158 0.40 -17.00 8.49
C GLN A 158 1.67 -17.50 9.19
N ARG A 159 2.65 -16.61 9.36
CA ARG A 159 3.95 -16.82 10.01
C ARG A 159 4.74 -17.99 9.44
N ASN A 160 4.69 -18.18 8.13
CA ASN A 160 5.54 -19.15 7.44
C ASN A 160 7.01 -18.65 7.38
N ALA A 161 7.94 -19.55 7.06
CA ALA A 161 9.38 -19.28 7.16
C ALA A 161 9.91 -18.29 6.10
N ASP A 162 9.23 -18.15 4.96
CA ASP A 162 9.64 -17.28 3.85
C ASP A 162 8.71 -16.07 3.75
N PRO A 163 9.16 -14.86 4.12
CA PRO A 163 8.34 -13.65 4.07
C PRO A 163 7.87 -13.29 2.64
N TYR A 164 8.55 -13.78 1.61
CA TYR A 164 8.22 -13.54 0.20
C TYR A 164 7.49 -14.70 -0.47
N HIS A 165 7.09 -15.72 0.29
CA HIS A 165 6.40 -16.92 -0.22
C HIS A 165 5.20 -16.58 -1.12
N TYR A 166 4.41 -15.57 -0.72
CA TYR A 166 3.17 -15.21 -1.41
C TYR A 166 3.38 -14.28 -2.60
N GLN A 167 4.54 -13.64 -2.72
CA GLN A 167 4.80 -12.57 -3.70
C GLN A 167 4.46 -12.99 -5.13
N LYS A 168 4.80 -14.22 -5.52
CA LYS A 168 4.55 -14.76 -6.86
C LYS A 168 3.05 -14.93 -7.20
N TYR A 169 2.16 -14.97 -6.21
CA TYR A 169 0.72 -15.13 -6.42
C TYR A 169 -0.02 -13.80 -6.54
N TRP A 170 0.65 -12.67 -6.26
CA TRP A 170 0.03 -11.36 -6.26
C TRP A 170 -0.61 -10.96 -7.61
N PRO A 171 0.06 -11.13 -8.77
CA PRO A 171 -0.56 -10.79 -10.05
C PRO A 171 -1.86 -11.56 -10.33
N GLU A 172 -1.87 -12.84 -9.95
CA GLU A 172 -3.01 -13.72 -10.21
C GLU A 172 -4.18 -13.42 -9.24
N ALA A 173 -3.88 -13.05 -8.00
CA ALA A 173 -4.89 -12.58 -7.04
C ALA A 173 -5.59 -11.31 -7.53
N VAL A 174 -4.83 -10.35 -8.08
CA VAL A 174 -5.37 -9.14 -8.68
C VAL A 174 -6.30 -9.48 -9.86
N LYS A 175 -5.85 -10.35 -10.77
CA LYS A 175 -6.63 -10.80 -11.93
C LYS A 175 -7.96 -11.43 -11.52
N LEU A 176 -7.96 -12.30 -10.50
CA LEU A 176 -9.16 -12.96 -10.00
C LEU A 176 -10.14 -11.98 -9.36
N VAL A 177 -9.66 -11.08 -8.50
CA VAL A 177 -10.52 -10.07 -7.85
C VAL A 177 -11.15 -9.14 -8.88
N GLN A 178 -10.39 -8.75 -9.92
CA GLN A 178 -10.92 -7.94 -11.03
C GLN A 178 -11.99 -8.70 -11.82
N ALA A 179 -11.78 -9.98 -12.12
CA ALA A 179 -12.73 -10.79 -12.89
C ALA A 179 -14.03 -11.09 -12.14
N LEU A 180 -13.98 -11.23 -10.81
CA LEU A 180 -15.13 -11.57 -9.95
C LEU A 180 -15.90 -10.34 -9.45
N SER A 181 -15.40 -9.14 -9.68
CA SER A 181 -16.06 -7.90 -9.29
C SER A 181 -17.07 -7.48 -10.35
N ASN A 182 -18.29 -7.18 -9.92
CA ASN A 182 -19.40 -6.78 -10.79
C ASN A 182 -19.20 -5.39 -11.41
N SER A 183 -18.37 -4.58 -10.78
CA SER A 183 -17.72 -3.44 -11.40
C SER A 183 -16.57 -3.99 -12.23
N LYS A 184 -16.56 -3.73 -13.55
CA LYS A 184 -15.28 -3.65 -14.26
C LYS A 184 -14.43 -2.70 -13.41
N PHE A 185 -13.50 -3.24 -12.64
CA PHE A 185 -12.58 -2.42 -11.86
C PHE A 185 -11.76 -1.65 -12.88
N SER A 186 -12.19 -0.43 -13.18
CA SER A 186 -11.24 0.60 -13.52
C SER A 186 -10.58 1.01 -12.21
N LEU A 187 -9.26 1.02 -12.19
CA LEU A 187 -8.46 1.61 -11.12
C LEU A 187 -8.64 3.15 -11.03
N GLN A 188 -9.62 3.74 -11.70
CA GLN A 188 -10.05 5.10 -11.41
C GLN A 188 -10.94 5.14 -10.17
N GLY A 189 -10.38 5.59 -9.05
CA GLY A 189 -11.15 6.22 -7.98
C GLY A 189 -11.18 5.52 -6.62
N SER A 190 -10.36 4.48 -6.38
CA SER A 190 -10.12 4.01 -5.01
C SER A 190 -8.86 4.65 -4.44
N ASP A 191 -9.00 5.53 -3.45
CA ASP A 191 -7.91 6.28 -2.79
C ASP A 191 -6.88 5.43 -2.02
N CYS A 192 -6.93 4.11 -2.16
CA CYS A 192 -5.98 3.15 -1.60
C CYS A 192 -5.31 2.30 -2.70
N ALA A 193 -4.67 2.98 -3.65
CA ALA A 193 -3.79 2.35 -4.63
C ALA A 193 -2.71 1.50 -3.92
N VAL A 194 -2.60 0.24 -4.35
CA VAL A 194 -1.51 -0.66 -4.00
C VAL A 194 -0.19 -0.08 -4.55
N PRO A 195 0.92 -0.08 -3.78
CA PRO A 195 2.25 0.18 -4.32
C PRO A 195 2.52 -0.73 -5.53
N GLY A 196 2.76 -0.14 -6.70
CA GLY A 196 3.04 -0.89 -7.93
C GLY A 196 1.84 -1.26 -8.79
N GLN A 197 0.64 -0.71 -8.55
CA GLN A 197 -0.37 -0.66 -9.62
C GLN A 197 0.07 0.37 -10.64
N SER A 198 0.71 -0.14 -11.66
CA SER A 198 1.12 0.64 -12.78
C SER A 198 0.40 0.06 -13.99
N GLY A 199 -0.55 0.83 -14.50
CA GLY A 199 -1.54 0.37 -15.49
C GLY A 199 -2.73 1.31 -15.69
N ALA A 200 -2.93 2.29 -14.80
CA ALA A 200 -4.00 3.31 -14.93
C ALA A 200 -3.61 4.51 -15.82
N GLY A 201 -2.55 4.39 -16.63
CA GLY A 201 -1.97 5.53 -17.32
C GLY A 201 -1.44 6.55 -16.31
N ASP A 202 -1.72 7.82 -16.57
CA ASP A 202 -1.19 8.96 -15.82
C ASP A 202 -2.11 9.37 -14.65
N ASP A 203 -1.76 8.91 -13.46
CA ASP A 203 -2.45 9.16 -12.18
C ASP A 203 -1.80 10.27 -11.33
N TYR A 204 -0.80 10.95 -11.89
CA TYR A 204 -0.15 12.07 -11.23
C TYR A 204 -1.16 13.22 -11.04
N PRO A 205 -1.38 13.71 -9.80
CA PRO A 205 -2.46 14.65 -9.49
C PRO A 205 -2.29 16.01 -10.16
N TRP A 206 -1.07 16.34 -10.59
CA TRP A 206 -0.71 17.64 -11.16
C TRP A 206 -0.34 17.56 -12.64
N LYS A 207 -0.84 16.54 -13.36
CA LYS A 207 -0.58 16.33 -14.79
C LYS A 207 -0.93 17.50 -15.71
N ASN A 208 -1.91 18.31 -15.30
CA ASN A 208 -2.35 19.50 -16.03
C ASN A 208 -1.78 20.81 -15.49
N SER A 209 -0.93 20.74 -14.46
CA SER A 209 -0.31 21.95 -13.89
C SER A 209 0.71 22.55 -14.87
N PRO A 210 0.91 23.88 -14.84
CA PRO A 210 1.88 24.53 -15.71
C PRO A 210 3.30 24.11 -15.33
N THR A 211 4.09 23.80 -16.34
CA THR A 211 5.55 23.61 -16.16
C THR A 211 6.22 24.93 -15.81
N TRP A 212 7.42 24.87 -15.27
CA TRP A 212 8.23 26.07 -15.00
C TRP A 212 8.61 26.83 -16.30
N LEU A 213 8.64 26.15 -17.46
CA LEU A 213 8.81 26.80 -18.76
C LEU A 213 7.59 27.65 -19.16
N GLN A 214 6.40 27.26 -18.71
CA GLN A 214 5.14 27.95 -19.04
C GLN A 214 4.82 29.09 -18.07
N ALA A 215 5.07 28.89 -16.78
CA ALA A 215 4.70 29.84 -15.72
C ALA A 215 5.89 30.59 -15.10
N GLY A 216 7.12 30.24 -15.47
CA GLY A 216 8.35 30.67 -14.79
C GLY A 216 8.62 29.87 -13.51
N ALA A 217 9.87 29.91 -13.04
CA ALA A 217 10.33 29.23 -11.83
C ALA A 217 9.82 29.90 -10.54
N ASN A 218 8.54 29.70 -10.21
CA ASN A 218 7.87 30.28 -9.05
C ASN A 218 6.80 29.34 -8.47
N ALA A 219 6.11 29.78 -7.41
CA ALA A 219 5.11 28.99 -6.70
C ALA A 219 3.99 28.43 -7.60
N SER A 220 3.62 29.12 -8.68
CA SER A 220 2.59 28.64 -9.63
C SER A 220 3.03 27.39 -10.41
N SER A 221 4.34 27.14 -10.49
CA SER A 221 4.95 25.97 -11.12
C SER A 221 5.45 24.92 -10.12
N THR A 222 5.28 25.14 -8.82
CA THR A 222 5.82 24.29 -7.76
C THR A 222 4.71 23.50 -7.06
N SER A 223 4.93 22.19 -6.92
CA SER A 223 4.02 21.29 -6.22
C SER A 223 4.09 21.46 -4.70
N PRO A 224 3.10 20.96 -3.96
CA PRO A 224 3.17 20.87 -2.50
C PRO A 224 4.38 20.07 -1.98
N LEU A 225 5.07 19.31 -2.82
CA LEU A 225 6.31 18.60 -2.47
C LEU A 225 7.55 19.51 -2.53
N GLY A 226 7.42 20.73 -3.06
CA GLY A 226 8.52 21.67 -3.26
C GLY A 226 9.37 21.35 -4.50
N MET A 227 8.82 20.62 -5.48
CA MET A 227 9.45 20.35 -6.77
C MET A 227 8.65 21.02 -7.89
N TYR A 228 9.23 21.21 -9.07
CA TYR A 228 8.49 21.74 -10.22
C TYR A 228 7.54 20.69 -10.80
N TYR A 229 6.32 21.11 -11.13
CA TYR A 229 5.31 20.22 -11.70
C TYR A 229 5.81 19.54 -12.97
N ARG A 230 5.41 18.27 -13.13
CA ARG A 230 5.65 17.47 -14.34
C ARG A 230 7.13 17.21 -14.63
N GLU A 231 8.01 17.48 -13.67
CA GLU A 231 9.39 17.03 -13.69
C GLU A 231 9.53 15.60 -13.17
N CYS A 232 10.61 14.94 -13.57
CA CYS A 232 10.90 13.57 -13.15
C CYS A 232 10.96 13.43 -11.62
N VAL A 233 11.60 14.40 -10.95
CA VAL A 233 11.77 14.43 -9.49
C VAL A 233 10.46 14.67 -8.74
N ASP A 234 9.52 15.44 -9.29
CA ASP A 234 8.24 15.69 -8.61
C ASP A 234 7.35 14.46 -8.66
N PHE A 235 7.24 13.84 -9.84
CA PHE A 235 6.52 12.59 -10.00
C PHE A 235 7.10 11.48 -9.12
N ALA A 236 8.42 11.30 -9.13
CA ALA A 236 9.07 10.27 -8.33
C ALA A 236 8.87 10.52 -6.82
N LEU A 237 8.95 11.76 -6.35
CA LEU A 237 8.79 12.07 -4.93
C LEU A 237 7.32 11.94 -4.49
N TRP A 238 6.38 12.27 -5.38
CA TRP A 238 4.96 11.98 -5.18
C TRP A 238 4.71 10.49 -5.05
N ARG A 239 5.29 9.68 -5.95
CA ARG A 239 5.15 8.22 -5.91
C ARG A 239 5.78 7.63 -4.63
N VAL A 240 6.95 8.12 -4.20
CA VAL A 240 7.56 7.75 -2.92
C VAL A 240 6.64 8.04 -1.74
N ASN A 241 6.01 9.22 -1.72
CA ASN A 241 5.01 9.54 -0.69
C ASN A 241 3.83 8.59 -0.74
N GLN A 242 3.26 8.35 -1.93
CA GLN A 242 2.13 7.44 -2.13
C GLN A 242 2.46 6.03 -1.59
N GLN A 243 3.63 5.49 -1.95
CA GLN A 243 4.09 4.16 -1.53
C GLN A 243 4.35 4.07 -0.04
N MET A 244 4.72 5.20 0.59
CA MET A 244 4.95 5.30 2.02
C MET A 244 3.68 5.71 2.80
N GLY A 245 2.50 5.60 2.18
CA GLY A 245 1.20 5.84 2.81
C GLY A 245 0.77 7.31 2.89
N SER A 246 1.45 8.21 2.20
CA SER A 246 1.17 9.65 2.19
C SER A 246 0.59 10.05 0.82
N THR A 247 -0.73 9.96 0.68
CA THR A 247 -1.42 10.15 -0.62
C THR A 247 -1.95 11.57 -0.85
N LYS A 248 -2.01 12.40 0.20
CA LYS A 248 -2.45 13.80 0.14
C LYS A 248 -1.65 14.67 1.09
N ALA A 249 -1.72 15.97 0.90
CA ALA A 249 -1.12 16.93 1.81
C ALA A 249 -1.72 16.82 3.24
N PRO A 250 -0.93 17.02 4.30
CA PRO A 250 0.51 17.26 4.28
C PRO A 250 1.29 15.99 3.90
N PHE A 251 2.22 16.12 2.95
CA PHE A 251 3.04 15.01 2.50
C PHE A 251 4.17 14.71 3.48
N LYS A 252 4.50 13.42 3.64
CA LYS A 252 5.51 12.94 4.58
C LYS A 252 6.94 13.34 4.17
N PHE A 253 7.22 13.32 2.87
CA PHE A 253 8.52 13.60 2.30
C PHE A 253 8.44 14.80 1.36
N LEU A 254 9.17 15.86 1.67
CA LEU A 254 9.22 17.09 0.87
C LEU A 254 10.65 17.32 0.38
N ASN A 255 10.81 18.02 -0.74
CA ASN A 255 12.11 18.37 -1.30
C ASN A 255 13.04 18.99 -0.25
N GLY A 256 12.54 19.99 0.50
CA GLY A 256 13.33 20.73 1.49
C GLY A 256 13.60 20.00 2.80
N SER A 257 12.97 18.84 3.06
CA SER A 257 13.11 18.11 4.34
C SER A 257 13.41 16.62 4.16
N PHE A 258 13.59 16.15 2.93
CA PHE A 258 13.86 14.74 2.67
C PHE A 258 15.17 14.31 3.32
N ARG A 259 16.21 15.14 3.21
CA ARG A 259 17.55 14.81 3.66
C ARG A 259 17.75 15.29 5.11
N PRO A 260 18.33 14.45 5.99
CA PRO A 260 18.58 14.84 7.38
C PRO A 260 19.73 15.86 7.53
N ASP A 261 20.52 16.09 6.48
CA ASP A 261 21.63 17.06 6.45
C ASP A 261 21.19 18.51 6.13
N GLY A 262 19.89 18.75 6.01
CA GLY A 262 19.33 20.08 5.74
C GLY A 262 19.42 20.53 4.28
N GLN A 263 19.99 19.71 3.39
CA GLN A 263 20.00 19.99 1.95
C GLN A 263 18.66 19.60 1.31
N GLY A 264 18.29 20.26 0.22
CA GLY A 264 17.17 19.83 -0.61
C GLY A 264 17.47 18.50 -1.31
N LEU A 265 16.43 17.69 -1.56
CA LEU A 265 16.57 16.50 -2.40
C LEU A 265 16.98 16.86 -3.84
N GLY A 266 16.51 18.01 -4.33
CA GLY A 266 17.01 18.67 -5.53
C GLY A 266 16.70 17.95 -6.84
N SER A 267 17.57 18.15 -7.83
CA SER A 267 17.50 17.48 -9.13
C SER A 267 17.88 16.00 -9.00
N ALA A 268 17.62 15.20 -10.04
CA ALA A 268 17.93 13.78 -10.03
C ALA A 268 19.40 13.47 -9.62
N LEU A 269 20.36 14.33 -9.99
CA LEU A 269 21.78 14.23 -9.60
C LEU A 269 21.97 13.96 -8.10
N THR A 270 21.20 14.61 -7.24
CA THR A 270 21.38 14.57 -5.78
C THR A 270 20.56 13.48 -5.08
N TRP A 271 19.73 12.73 -5.82
CA TRP A 271 18.81 11.75 -5.24
C TRP A 271 19.51 10.55 -4.59
N LYS A 272 20.52 9.98 -5.25
CA LYS A 272 21.31 8.88 -4.66
C LYS A 272 21.95 9.30 -3.34
N ALA A 273 22.61 10.47 -3.33
CA ALA A 273 23.17 11.05 -2.12
C ALA A 273 22.11 11.36 -1.05
N GLY A 274 20.89 11.70 -1.47
CA GLY A 274 19.76 11.96 -0.56
C GLY A 274 19.27 10.69 0.11
N TRP A 275 19.21 9.58 -0.63
CA TRP A 275 18.94 8.25 -0.10
C TRP A 275 20.00 7.81 0.90
N ASP A 276 21.27 7.96 0.52
CA ASP A 276 22.41 7.60 1.36
C ASP A 276 22.42 8.41 2.66
N ALA A 277 22.21 9.72 2.58
CA ALA A 277 22.12 10.60 3.75
C ALA A 277 20.95 10.23 4.66
N LYS A 278 19.83 9.76 4.09
CA LYS A 278 18.65 9.30 4.84
C LYS A 278 18.85 7.91 5.47
N GLY A 279 19.92 7.20 5.11
CA GLY A 279 20.19 5.83 5.54
C GLY A 279 19.28 4.80 4.88
N TRP A 280 18.80 5.08 3.66
CA TRP A 280 17.96 4.16 2.90
C TRP A 280 18.81 3.40 1.88
N ASP A 281 18.51 2.11 1.71
CA ASP A 281 19.30 1.22 0.87
C ASP A 281 19.17 1.53 -0.62
N SER A 282 20.20 1.13 -1.36
CA SER A 282 20.22 1.17 -2.82
C SER A 282 21.00 -0.01 -3.39
N GLY A 283 20.76 -0.37 -4.64
CA GLY A 283 21.40 -1.53 -5.27
C GLY A 283 21.21 -1.57 -6.79
N SER A 284 21.47 -2.74 -7.38
CA SER A 284 21.42 -2.99 -8.83
C SER A 284 20.24 -3.87 -9.27
N THR A 285 19.45 -4.37 -8.32
CA THR A 285 18.30 -5.23 -8.62
C THR A 285 17.03 -4.39 -8.67
N PRO A 286 16.23 -4.42 -9.76
CA PRO A 286 14.96 -3.73 -9.78
C PRO A 286 13.99 -4.38 -8.78
N ARG A 287 13.29 -3.55 -8.02
CA ARG A 287 12.18 -3.97 -7.14
C ARG A 287 10.99 -3.09 -7.48
N VAL A 288 9.81 -3.67 -7.60
CA VAL A 288 8.59 -2.88 -7.84
C VAL A 288 8.52 -1.77 -6.79
N GLY A 289 8.41 -0.55 -7.28
CA GLY A 289 8.34 0.64 -6.46
C GLY A 289 9.67 1.28 -6.06
N ALA A 290 10.81 0.66 -6.34
CA ALA A 290 12.11 1.33 -6.18
C ALA A 290 12.20 2.54 -7.12
N VAL A 291 12.90 3.58 -6.68
CA VAL A 291 13.23 4.70 -7.55
C VAL A 291 14.37 4.27 -8.47
N VAL A 292 14.17 4.37 -9.76
CA VAL A 292 15.23 4.17 -10.74
C VAL A 292 16.04 5.45 -10.80
N TRP A 293 17.34 5.34 -10.57
CA TRP A 293 18.24 6.50 -10.61
C TRP A 293 19.26 6.36 -11.75
N TYR A 294 19.26 7.36 -12.62
CA TYR A 294 20.23 7.52 -13.68
C TYR A 294 21.17 8.65 -13.32
N ALA A 295 22.46 8.33 -13.19
CA ALA A 295 23.51 9.35 -13.13
C ALA A 295 23.49 10.21 -14.40
N PRO A 296 24.06 11.42 -14.37
CA PRO A 296 24.12 12.26 -15.56
C PRO A 296 24.74 11.53 -16.76
N GLY A 297 24.03 11.56 -17.89
CA GLY A 297 24.42 10.86 -19.13
C GLY A 297 24.16 9.35 -19.17
N ALA A 298 23.80 8.71 -18.06
CA ALA A 298 23.52 7.27 -18.03
C ALA A 298 22.18 6.95 -18.71
N GLY A 299 22.15 5.94 -19.59
CA GLY A 299 20.91 5.51 -20.25
C GLY A 299 20.21 6.59 -21.10
N GLY A 300 20.97 7.60 -21.54
CA GLY A 300 20.42 8.76 -22.26
C GLY A 300 19.78 9.82 -21.36
N ALA A 301 20.00 9.77 -20.04
CA ALA A 301 19.59 10.81 -19.11
C ALA A 301 20.34 12.13 -19.36
N ASP A 302 19.78 13.23 -18.85
CA ASP A 302 20.37 14.56 -18.98
C ASP A 302 21.83 14.58 -18.46
N PRO A 303 22.79 15.15 -19.20
CA PRO A 303 24.20 15.11 -18.84
C PRO A 303 24.58 16.00 -17.65
N SER A 304 23.70 16.90 -17.22
CA SER A 304 23.91 17.77 -16.05
C SER A 304 23.12 17.30 -14.83
N PHE A 305 21.88 16.85 -15.05
CA PHE A 305 20.93 16.58 -13.98
C PHE A 305 20.64 15.10 -13.75
N GLY A 306 20.98 14.22 -14.68
CA GLY A 306 20.57 12.81 -14.61
C GLY A 306 19.05 12.66 -14.77
N HIS A 307 18.51 11.55 -14.29
CA HIS A 307 17.08 11.28 -14.36
C HIS A 307 16.61 10.35 -13.25
N VAL A 308 15.33 10.48 -12.85
CA VAL A 308 14.68 9.52 -11.95
C VAL A 308 13.36 9.03 -12.52
N ALA A 309 13.05 7.78 -12.23
CA ALA A 309 11.79 7.13 -12.56
C ALA A 309 11.39 6.20 -11.40
N VAL A 310 10.29 5.46 -11.54
CA VAL A 310 9.90 4.44 -10.55
C VAL A 310 9.68 3.11 -11.25
N VAL A 311 10.18 2.02 -10.65
CA VAL A 311 9.96 0.67 -11.15
C VAL A 311 8.47 0.34 -11.01
N LYS A 312 7.82 0.18 -12.15
CA LYS A 312 6.41 -0.11 -12.31
C LYS A 312 6.14 -1.61 -12.29
N GLU A 313 7.01 -2.39 -12.91
CA GLU A 313 6.91 -3.85 -13.04
C GLU A 313 8.32 -4.44 -13.17
N VAL A 314 8.56 -5.63 -12.62
CA VAL A 314 9.81 -6.38 -12.86
C VAL A 314 9.50 -7.61 -13.71
N LYS A 315 10.23 -7.80 -14.81
CA LYS A 315 10.04 -8.93 -15.72
C LYS A 315 11.08 -10.01 -15.45
N GLY A 316 10.71 -11.28 -15.64
CA GLY A 316 11.59 -12.43 -15.41
C GLY A 316 12.78 -12.58 -16.37
N ASN A 317 12.89 -11.72 -17.38
CA ASN A 317 13.91 -11.78 -18.43
C ASN A 317 15.08 -10.77 -18.23
N GLY A 318 15.27 -10.26 -17.01
CA GLY A 318 16.30 -9.27 -16.72
C GLY A 318 15.98 -7.85 -17.20
N THR A 319 14.69 -7.58 -17.43
CA THR A 319 14.18 -6.23 -17.72
C THR A 319 13.13 -5.84 -16.70
N TYR A 320 12.80 -4.55 -16.67
CA TYR A 320 11.74 -4.01 -15.84
C TYR A 320 11.03 -2.91 -16.63
N VAL A 321 9.81 -2.58 -16.23
CA VAL A 321 9.09 -1.43 -16.77
C VAL A 321 9.22 -0.30 -15.76
N GLU A 322 9.65 0.87 -16.20
CA GLU A 322 9.58 2.08 -15.41
C GLU A 322 8.44 2.98 -15.86
N GLU A 323 8.01 3.81 -14.93
CA GLU A 323 7.14 4.94 -15.16
C GLU A 323 7.77 6.23 -14.65
N GLY A 324 7.44 7.34 -15.30
CA GLY A 324 7.98 8.63 -14.91
C GLY A 324 7.36 9.78 -15.68
N TYR A 325 7.90 10.95 -15.41
CA TYR A 325 7.65 12.19 -16.15
C TYR A 325 8.95 12.73 -16.71
N ASN A 326 8.85 13.55 -17.75
CA ASN A 326 9.98 14.25 -18.36
C ASN A 326 11.19 13.36 -18.72
N GLY A 327 10.92 12.12 -19.17
CA GLY A 327 11.96 11.17 -19.60
C GLY A 327 12.04 10.98 -21.12
N ASN A 328 11.17 11.66 -21.87
CA ASN A 328 11.12 11.63 -23.33
C ASN A 328 11.61 12.96 -23.90
N PRO A 329 12.17 12.97 -25.12
CA PRO A 329 12.48 14.22 -25.81
C PRO A 329 11.21 14.99 -26.19
N ALA A 330 11.37 16.29 -26.41
CA ALA A 330 10.31 17.13 -26.96
C ALA A 330 9.77 16.55 -28.28
N PRO A 331 8.45 16.63 -28.54
CA PRO A 331 7.42 17.37 -27.77
C PRO A 331 6.73 16.56 -26.66
N ALA A 332 7.20 15.33 -26.39
CA ALA A 332 6.64 14.45 -25.37
C ALA A 332 7.33 14.59 -24.01
N ASP A 333 8.18 15.61 -23.86
CA ASP A 333 8.78 16.02 -22.60
C ASP A 333 7.69 16.50 -21.63
N HIS A 334 8.02 16.53 -20.33
CA HIS A 334 7.09 16.90 -19.25
C HIS A 334 5.74 16.14 -19.26
N SER A 335 5.72 14.92 -19.83
CA SER A 335 4.54 14.08 -19.94
C SER A 335 4.80 12.71 -19.32
N TYR A 336 3.74 12.05 -18.86
CA TYR A 336 3.83 10.69 -18.34
C TYR A 336 4.32 9.72 -19.40
N TYR A 337 5.20 8.80 -19.01
CA TYR A 337 5.66 7.73 -19.87
C TYR A 337 5.79 6.42 -19.11
N THR A 338 5.78 5.33 -19.88
CA THR A 338 6.29 4.04 -19.44
C THR A 338 7.23 3.48 -20.48
N ARG A 339 8.27 2.77 -20.06
CA ARG A 339 9.16 2.06 -20.98
C ARG A 339 9.76 0.82 -20.34
N THR A 340 10.07 -0.18 -21.17
CA THR A 340 10.82 -1.36 -20.72
C THR A 340 12.32 -1.08 -20.82
N VAL A 341 13.06 -1.34 -19.75
CA VAL A 341 14.49 -1.06 -19.63
C VAL A 341 15.20 -2.32 -19.14
N THR A 342 16.44 -2.51 -19.60
CA THR A 342 17.30 -3.61 -19.10
C THR A 342 17.91 -3.22 -17.76
N ASN A 343 17.99 -4.16 -16.82
CA ASN A 343 18.45 -3.89 -15.44
C ASN A 343 19.85 -3.26 -15.35
N THR A 344 20.67 -3.38 -16.40
CA THR A 344 22.05 -2.86 -16.46
C THR A 344 22.16 -1.42 -16.93
N VAL A 345 21.05 -0.79 -17.37
CA VAL A 345 21.08 0.58 -17.90
C VAL A 345 21.08 1.65 -16.80
N PRO A 346 20.26 1.55 -15.74
CA PRO A 346 20.29 2.52 -14.64
C PRO A 346 21.59 2.45 -13.85
N SER A 347 21.91 3.55 -13.18
CA SER A 347 23.07 3.62 -12.30
C SER A 347 22.78 2.99 -10.93
N ALA A 348 21.54 3.08 -10.43
CA ALA A 348 21.10 2.41 -9.22
C ALA A 348 19.57 2.29 -9.15
N PHE A 349 19.10 1.40 -8.29
CA PHE A 349 17.74 1.38 -7.77
C PHE A 349 17.79 1.83 -6.30
N LEU A 350 17.03 2.86 -5.95
CA LEU A 350 16.93 3.39 -4.60
C LEU A 350 15.71 2.74 -3.91
N TYR A 351 15.95 2.02 -2.83
CA TYR A 351 14.93 1.21 -2.16
C TYR A 351 14.22 2.01 -1.07
N LEU A 352 12.91 1.82 -0.96
CA LEU A 352 12.14 2.37 0.15
C LEU A 352 12.28 1.41 1.34
N PRO A 353 12.41 1.92 2.57
CA PRO A 353 12.64 1.08 3.74
C PRO A 353 11.42 0.20 4.00
N THR A 354 11.66 -1.09 4.19
CA THR A 354 10.66 -1.99 4.78
C THR A 354 10.74 -1.86 6.30
N GLN A 355 9.64 -2.01 7.05
CA GLN A 355 9.68 -1.86 8.51
C GLN A 355 10.56 -2.89 9.24
N GLU A 356 11.17 -3.86 8.54
CA GLU A 356 12.02 -4.91 9.13
C GLU A 356 13.52 -4.57 9.20
N GLU A 357 13.96 -3.43 8.67
CA GLU A 357 15.37 -3.01 8.73
C GLU A 357 15.65 -2.09 9.93
N LYS A 358 15.23 -2.51 11.13
CA LYS A 358 15.79 -2.02 12.39
C LYS A 358 16.35 -3.21 13.16
N LYS A 359 17.65 -3.45 12.98
CA LYS A 359 18.45 -4.21 13.95
C LYS A 359 18.57 -3.46 15.26
#